data_AF-A0A1T5FKR0-F1
#
_entry.id   AF-A0A1T5FKR0-F1
#
_cell.length_a   1.000
_cell.length_b   1.000
_cell.length_c   1.000
_cell.angle_alpha   90.00
_cell.angle_beta   90.00
_cell.angle_gamma   90.00
#
_symmetry.space_group_name_H-M   'P 1'
#
loop_
_entity.id
_entity.type
_entity.pdbx_description
1 polymer ?
#
loop_
_entity_poly.entity_id
_entity_poly.type
_entity_poly.pdbx_seq_one_letter_code
_entity_poly.pdbx_strand_id
1 'polypeptide(L)' 'MSAEPLQKPPEADEFEWEIVELVDEFGTDRAALRATYRALKEANAAYTAALSDADRSVSFGFVRGLFSRGARPIREPER' A
#
# COMPACT_ATOMS: atom_id res chain seq x y z
N MET A 1 -14.50 49.48 25.81
CA MET A 1 -13.71 48.27 25.52
C MET A 1 -14.63 47.33 24.78
N SER A 2 -14.59 47.32 23.45
CA SER A 2 -15.39 46.40 22.63
C SER A 2 -14.61 45.11 22.48
N ALA A 3 -15.17 43.97 22.87
CA ALA A 3 -14.55 42.67 22.61
C ALA A 3 -14.69 42.41 21.10
N GLU A 4 -13.57 42.39 20.39
CA GLU A 4 -13.56 41.87 19.02
C GLU A 4 -13.87 40.38 19.07
N PRO A 5 -14.79 39.88 18.20
CA PRO A 5 -15.05 38.45 18.12
C PRO A 5 -13.75 37.75 17.73
N LEU A 6 -13.36 36.71 18.48
CA LEU A 6 -12.25 35.85 18.09
C LEU A 6 -12.48 35.43 16.64
N GLN A 7 -11.53 35.77 15.75
CA GLN A 7 -11.55 35.27 14.39
C GLN A 7 -11.70 33.75 14.48
N LYS A 8 -12.75 33.22 13.84
CA LYS A 8 -13.00 31.78 13.78
C LYS A 8 -11.68 31.13 13.37
N PRO A 9 -11.14 30.16 14.14
CA PRO A 9 -9.91 29.50 13.75
C PRO A 9 -10.09 28.96 12.33
N PRO A 10 -9.05 29.02 11.49
CA PRO A 10 -9.12 28.48 10.14
C PRO A 10 -9.66 27.05 10.23
N GLU A 11 -10.62 26.75 9.35
CA GLU A 11 -11.21 25.41 9.26
C GLU A 11 -10.08 24.47 8.85
N ALA A 12 -9.54 23.72 9.81
CA ALA A 12 -8.45 22.78 9.56
C ALA A 12 -8.94 21.75 8.55
N ASP A 13 -8.14 21.56 7.49
CA ASP A 13 -8.39 20.55 6.46
C ASP A 13 -8.36 19.15 7.11
N GLU A 14 -9.03 18.18 6.50
CA GLU A 14 -9.10 16.79 6.98
C GLU A 14 -7.69 16.22 7.23
N PHE A 15 -6.73 16.58 6.37
CA PHE A 15 -5.33 16.21 6.52
C PHE A 15 -4.65 16.85 7.74
N GLU A 16 -4.99 18.09 8.09
CA GLU A 16 -4.45 18.73 9.29
C GLU A 16 -4.99 18.08 10.57
N TRP A 17 -6.26 17.67 10.57
CA TRP A 17 -6.83 16.88 11.67
C TRP A 17 -6.13 15.53 11.84
N GLU A 18 -5.84 14.84 10.74
CA GLU A 18 -5.10 13.57 10.78
C GLU A 18 -3.69 13.74 11.38
N ILE A 19 -3.00 14.85 11.08
CA ILE A 19 -1.71 15.18 11.70
C ILE A 19 -1.87 15.42 13.20
N VAL A 20 -2.88 16.18 13.62
CA VAL A 20 -3.13 16.44 15.04
C VAL A 20 -3.40 15.14 15.80
N GLU A 21 -4.24 14.25 15.26
CA GLU A 21 -4.52 12.94 15.87
C GLU A 21 -3.25 12.09 15.99
N LEU A 22 -2.40 12.07 14.95
CA LEU A 22 -1.11 11.38 14.99
C LEU A 22 -0.18 11.96 16.05
N VAL A 23 -0.12 13.28 16.19
CA VAL A 23 0.72 13.92 17.20
C VAL A 23 0.18 13.63 18.60
N ASP A 24 -1.13 13.63 18.80
CA ASP A 24 -1.77 13.29 20.06
C ASP A 24 -1.51 11.82 20.45
N GLU A 25 -1.56 10.88 19.49
CA GLU A 25 -1.28 9.46 19.73
C GLU A 25 0.19 9.22 20.13
N PHE A 26 1.14 9.87 19.45
CA PHE A 26 2.57 9.62 19.63
C PHE A 26 3.28 10.64 20.54
N GLY A 27 2.54 11.64 21.04
CA GLY A 27 2.95 12.68 21.99
C GLY A 27 3.93 13.73 21.46
N THR A 28 4.57 13.49 20.31
CA THR A 28 5.45 14.47 19.64
C THR A 28 5.45 14.27 18.14
N ASP A 29 5.60 15.35 17.37
CA ASP A 29 5.73 15.32 15.91
C ASP A 29 6.83 14.37 15.44
N ARG A 30 7.97 14.36 16.16
CA ARG A 30 9.11 13.50 15.81
C ARG A 30 8.81 12.02 16.05
N ALA A 31 7.98 11.69 17.03
CA ALA A 31 7.54 10.32 17.28
C ALA A 31 6.50 9.89 16.23
N ALA A 32 5.53 10.74 15.91
CA ALA A 32 4.56 10.53 14.85
C ALA A 32 5.25 10.29 13.49
N LEU A 33 6.19 11.16 13.10
CA LEU A 33 6.98 11.00 11.87
C LEU A 33 7.80 9.69 11.84
N ARG A 34 8.32 9.26 12.99
CA ARG A 34 9.05 7.98 13.09
C ARG A 34 8.11 6.79 12.95
N ALA A 35 6.90 6.87 13.49
CA ALA A 35 5.90 5.83 13.39
C ALA A 35 5.41 5.68 11.94
N THR A 36 5.03 6.78 11.28
CA THR A 36 4.60 6.78 9.89
C THR A 36 5.70 6.29 8.94
N TYR A 37 6.95 6.71 9.17
CA TYR A 37 8.10 6.20 8.39
C TYR A 37 8.29 4.68 8.52
N ARG A 38 8.13 4.12 9.73
CA ARG A 38 8.23 2.66 9.94
C ARG A 38 7.10 1.92 9.24
N ALA A 39 5.87 2.40 9.37
CA ALA A 39 4.72 1.81 8.70
C ALA A 39 4.88 1.81 7.17
N LEU A 40 5.32 2.93 6.59
CA LEU A 40 5.60 3.02 5.16
C LEU A 40 6.71 2.06 4.72
N LYS A 41 7.77 1.93 5.52
CA LYS A 41 8.87 0.99 5.23
C LYS A 41 8.38 -0.47 5.22
N GLU A 42 7.55 -0.85 6.18
CA GLU A 42 6.95 -2.19 6.26
C GLU A 42 6.00 -2.46 5.08
N ALA A 43 5.12 -1.51 4.77
CA ALA A 43 4.22 -1.60 3.63
C ALA A 43 4.98 -1.73 2.30
N ASN A 44 6.07 -0.96 2.12
CA ASN A 44 6.92 -1.04 0.92
C ASN A 44 7.63 -2.39 0.81
N ALA A 45 8.13 -2.93 1.93
CA ALA A 45 8.76 -4.25 1.95
C ALA A 45 7.75 -5.35 1.55
N ALA A 46 6.52 -5.28 2.09
CA ALA A 46 5.46 -6.21 1.73
C ALA A 46 5.05 -6.09 0.26
N TYR A 47 4.93 -4.88 -0.27
CA TYR A 47 4.63 -4.63 -1.68
C TYR A 47 5.72 -5.20 -2.60
N THR A 48 6.99 -4.99 -2.24
CA THR A 48 8.13 -5.51 -3.01
C THR A 48 8.15 -7.05 -3.00
N ALA A 49 7.86 -7.67 -1.86
CA ALA A 49 7.74 -9.13 -1.76
C ALA A 49 6.59 -9.66 -2.65
N ALA A 50 5.43 -9.01 -2.62
CA ALA A 50 4.29 -9.38 -3.44
C ALA A 50 4.60 -9.27 -4.95
N LEU A 51 5.31 -8.23 -5.38
CA LEU A 51 5.77 -8.10 -6.77
C LEU A 51 6.73 -9.23 -7.15
N SER A 52 7.67 -9.57 -6.27
CA SER A 52 8.62 -10.67 -6.52
C SER A 52 7.92 -12.03 -6.67
N ASP A 53 6.90 -12.30 -5.84
CA ASP A 53 6.11 -13.53 -5.94
C ASP A 53 5.22 -13.53 -7.19
N ALA A 54 4.67 -12.37 -7.58
CA ALA A 54 3.95 -12.22 -8.84
C ALA A 54 4.87 -12.57 -10.03
N ASP A 55 6.09 -12.04 -10.09
CA ASP A 55 7.05 -12.34 -11.16
C ASP A 55 7.41 -13.84 -11.23
N ARG A 56 7.58 -14.51 -10.08
CA ARG A 56 7.79 -15.96 -10.01
C ARG A 56 6.58 -16.73 -10.53
N SER A 57 5.37 -16.33 -10.15
CA SER A 57 4.15 -17.00 -10.57
C SER A 57 3.88 -16.86 -12.08
N VAL A 58 4.17 -15.68 -12.64
CA VAL A 58 4.02 -15.39 -14.08
C VAL A 58 5.07 -16.13 -14.90
N SER A 59 6.32 -16.17 -14.47
CA SER A 59 7.37 -16.96 -15.13
C SER A 59 7.08 -18.47 -15.05
N PHE A 60 6.59 -18.99 -13.94
CA PHE A 60 6.20 -20.40 -13.82
C PHE A 60 4.98 -20.75 -14.70
N GLY A 61 3.98 -19.86 -14.77
CA GLY A 61 2.83 -20.01 -15.67
C GLY A 61 3.21 -19.94 -17.14
N PHE A 62 4.11 -19.03 -17.51
CA PHE A 62 4.67 -18.90 -18.86
C PHE A 62 5.49 -20.13 -19.27
N VAL A 63 6.42 -20.57 -18.41
CA VAL A 63 7.24 -21.78 -18.61
C VAL A 63 6.35 -23.02 -18.69
N ARG A 64 5.40 -23.18 -17.76
CA ARG A 64 4.42 -24.28 -17.83
C ARG A 64 3.61 -24.22 -19.11
N GLY A 65 3.19 -23.03 -19.57
CA GLY A 65 2.47 -22.85 -20.84
C GLY A 65 3.29 -23.15 -22.10
N LEU A 66 4.61 -22.92 -22.06
CA LEU A 66 5.53 -23.26 -23.15
C LEU A 66 5.77 -24.77 -23.22
N PHE A 67 6.09 -25.41 -22.09
CA PHE A 67 6.39 -26.84 -22.04
C PHE A 67 5.14 -27.73 -22.09
N SER A 68 3.98 -27.26 -21.63
CA SER A 68 2.73 -28.02 -21.74
C SER A 68 2.05 -27.91 -23.11
N ARG A 69 2.45 -26.96 -23.99
CA ARG A 69 1.90 -26.86 -25.34
C ARG A 69 2.21 -28.09 -26.21
N GLY A 70 3.35 -28.75 -26.00
CA GLY A 70 3.72 -30.01 -26.65
C GLY A 70 3.32 -31.28 -25.88
N ALA A 71 2.86 -31.15 -24.63
CA ALA A 71 2.53 -32.28 -23.75
C ALA A 71 1.01 -32.50 -23.58
N ARG A 72 0.16 -31.69 -24.22
CA ARG A 72 -1.28 -31.97 -24.26
C ARG A 72 -1.50 -33.18 -25.17
N PRO A 73 -2.20 -34.24 -24.71
CA PRO A 73 -2.55 -35.35 -25.58
C PRO A 73 -3.35 -34.81 -26.76
N ILE A 74 -2.92 -35.18 -27.99
CA ILE A 74 -3.68 -34.91 -29.20
C ILE A 74 -5.03 -35.60 -29.00
N ARG A 75 -6.11 -34.81 -28.90
CA ARG A 75 -7.45 -35.38 -28.93
C ARG A 75 -7.65 -35.94 -30.33
N GLU A 76 -7.59 -37.26 -30.46
CA GLU A 76 -8.00 -37.92 -31.69
C GLU A 76 -9.46 -37.52 -31.98
N PRO A 77 -9.78 -37.12 -33.21
CA PRO A 77 -11.17 -36.85 -33.57
C PRO A 77 -11.93 -38.17 -33.47
N GLU A 78 -12.93 -38.21 -32.58
CA GLU A 78 -13.87 -39.31 -32.45
C GLU A 78 -14.42 -39.67 -33.85
N ARG A 79 -14.15 -40.90 -34.30
CA ARG A 79 -14.74 -41.51 -35.48
C ARG A 79 -15.46 -42.78 -35.08
#